data_AF-A0A1K1LD38-F1
#
_entry.id   AF-A0A1K1LD38-F1
#
_cell.length_a   1.000
_cell.length_b   1.000
_cell.length_c   1.000
_cell.angle_alpha   90.00
_cell.angle_beta   90.00
_cell.angle_gamma   90.00
#
_symmetry.space_group_name_H-M   'P 1'
#
loop_
_entity.id
_entity.type
_entity.pdbx_description
1 polymer ?
#
loop_
_entity_poly.entity_id
_entity_poly.type
_entity_poly.pdbx_seq_one_letter_code
_entity_poly.pdbx_strand_id
1 'polypeptide(L)'
;MEGMIIKDEQAAYYGRLALSNSGMGELLRCPAHLKAMLDRCGQDDKTNDAFTAGSLLHCMVLEPSEVSSRYRVKVNRGNTKAGKEEAEKAAEDGVQLVSQDMWETCSAMADAALRHPVMRSAHAAGDLRTEQSVYWTERGGTVPCKARVDALVTLPNYGLCAIDLKTTRDASLAAIEKSLYTYGYHRQAAWYLRGLRSAGMEVRAFLFLFVEKEPPYLTVATNISEGAQELALDEIRNCVDTFADCMASGIWPGYTESPVIELDLPAWAYKRNQ
;
A
#
# COMPACT_ATOMS: atom_id res chain seq x y z
N MET A 1 23.27 -10.14 -0.96
CA MET A 1 22.30 -11.14 -1.45
C MET A 1 21.49 -10.46 -2.54
N GLU A 2 21.28 -11.14 -3.67
CA GLU A 2 20.30 -10.69 -4.66
C GLU A 2 18.91 -10.68 -4.03
N GLY A 3 18.08 -9.71 -4.40
CA GLY A 3 16.70 -9.63 -3.97
C GLY A 3 15.89 -10.81 -4.52
N MET A 4 14.82 -11.15 -3.82
CA MET A 4 13.92 -12.23 -4.17
C MET A 4 12.54 -11.67 -4.48
N ILE A 5 11.94 -12.08 -5.59
CA ILE A 5 10.55 -11.77 -5.95
C ILE A 5 9.73 -13.05 -6.01
N ILE A 6 8.62 -13.09 -5.27
CA ILE A 6 7.73 -14.27 -5.19
C ILE A 6 6.27 -13.85 -5.07
N LYS A 7 5.35 -14.72 -5.49
CA LYS A 7 3.93 -14.63 -5.12
C LYS A 7 3.72 -15.47 -3.87
N ASP A 8 3.68 -14.82 -2.70
CA ASP A 8 3.39 -15.47 -1.42
C ASP A 8 2.03 -15.04 -0.86
N GLU A 9 1.55 -15.81 0.10
CA GLU A 9 0.34 -15.48 0.85
C GLU A 9 0.52 -14.16 1.61
N GLN A 10 -0.58 -13.40 1.75
CA GLN A 10 -0.54 -12.13 2.49
C GLN A 10 -0.03 -12.31 3.92
N ALA A 11 -0.43 -13.38 4.60
CA ALA A 11 0.02 -13.69 5.96
C ALA A 11 1.56 -13.85 6.03
N ALA A 12 2.18 -14.48 5.03
CA ALA A 12 3.63 -14.61 4.97
C ALA A 12 4.33 -13.23 4.82
N TYR A 13 3.79 -12.36 3.96
CA TYR A 13 4.32 -11.00 3.79
C TYR A 13 4.16 -10.14 5.04
N TYR A 14 2.98 -10.13 5.66
CA TYR A 14 2.70 -9.33 6.84
C TYR A 14 3.39 -9.87 8.11
N GLY A 15 3.63 -11.18 8.19
CA GLY A 15 4.36 -11.83 9.27
C GLY A 15 5.89 -11.67 9.21
N ARG A 16 6.44 -11.22 8.08
CA ARG A 16 7.89 -11.04 7.95
C ARG A 16 8.36 -9.70 8.52
N LEU A 17 9.18 -9.73 9.56
CA LEU A 17 9.79 -8.53 10.13
C LEU A 17 10.86 -7.98 9.17
N ALA A 18 10.54 -6.87 8.50
CA ALA A 18 11.41 -6.17 7.58
C ALA A 18 10.90 -4.74 7.37
N LEU A 19 11.81 -3.81 7.05
CA LEU A 19 11.46 -2.43 6.74
C LEU A 19 10.61 -2.37 5.45
N SER A 20 9.49 -1.65 5.50
CA SER A 20 8.58 -1.45 4.37
C SER A 20 8.29 0.04 4.19
N ASN A 21 7.64 0.44 3.09
CA ASN A 21 7.24 1.84 2.90
C ASN A 21 6.35 2.37 4.03
N SER A 22 5.39 1.55 4.50
CA SER A 22 4.55 1.91 5.64
C SER A 22 5.37 2.01 6.93
N GLY A 23 6.33 1.09 7.14
CA GLY A 23 7.26 1.16 8.26
C GLY A 23 8.12 2.43 8.25
N MET A 24 8.60 2.86 7.08
CA MET A 24 9.27 4.15 6.93
C MET A 24 8.34 5.33 7.23
N GLY A 25 7.05 5.24 6.86
CA GLY A 25 6.04 6.24 7.23
C GLY A 25 5.91 6.40 8.75
N GLU A 26 5.89 5.29 9.50
CA GLU A 26 5.90 5.35 10.97
C GLU A 26 7.22 5.87 11.53
N LEU A 27 8.35 5.48 10.93
CA LEU A 27 9.68 5.94 11.35
C LEU A 27 9.86 7.46 11.22
N LEU A 28 9.32 8.04 10.14
CA LEU A 28 9.31 9.49 9.92
C LEU A 28 8.44 10.24 10.94
N ARG A 29 7.52 9.56 11.64
CA ARG A 29 6.85 10.12 12.82
C ARG A 29 7.79 10.06 14.02
N CYS A 30 8.21 8.85 14.40
CA CYS A 30 9.33 8.57 15.29
C CYS A 30 9.65 7.07 15.34
N PRO A 31 10.86 6.67 15.77
CA PRO A 31 11.22 5.25 15.93
C PRO A 31 10.27 4.44 16.82
N ALA A 32 9.76 5.00 17.92
CA ALA A 32 8.82 4.32 18.80
C ALA A 32 7.51 3.90 18.07
N HIS A 33 7.04 4.68 17.10
CA HIS A 33 5.88 4.32 16.28
C HIS A 33 6.16 3.11 15.38
N LEU A 34 7.34 3.07 14.75
CA LEU A 34 7.77 1.88 14.00
C LEU A 34 7.90 0.67 14.92
N LYS A 35 8.49 0.81 16.11
CA LYS A 35 8.60 -0.29 17.08
C LYS A 35 7.24 -0.89 17.41
N ALA A 36 6.25 -0.06 17.71
CA ALA A 36 4.89 -0.51 17.97
C ALA A 36 4.27 -1.25 16.78
N MET A 37 4.57 -0.86 15.54
CA MET A 37 4.15 -1.58 14.33
C MET A 37 4.84 -2.96 14.21
N LEU A 38 6.15 -3.03 14.46
CA LEU A 38 6.91 -4.28 14.39
C LEU A 38 6.48 -5.28 15.47
N ASP A 39 6.14 -4.80 16.66
CA ASP A 39 5.66 -5.65 17.77
C ASP A 39 4.29 -6.30 17.49
N ARG A 40 3.54 -5.74 16.51
CA ARG A 40 2.29 -6.32 16.00
C ARG A 40 2.47 -7.16 14.74
N CYS A 41 3.70 -7.30 14.24
CA CYS A 41 3.97 -8.07 13.03
C CYS A 41 3.51 -9.53 13.19
N GLY A 42 2.71 -10.02 12.24
CA GLY A 42 2.12 -11.37 12.29
C GLY A 42 0.91 -11.51 13.22
N GLN A 43 0.42 -10.43 13.82
CA GLN A 43 -0.87 -10.43 14.51
C GLN A 43 -1.97 -10.07 13.51
N ASP A 44 -3.13 -10.69 13.64
CA ASP A 44 -4.30 -10.34 12.84
C ASP A 44 -4.76 -8.93 13.21
N ASP A 45 -4.45 -7.97 12.33
CA ASP A 45 -5.03 -6.64 12.43
C ASP A 45 -6.54 -6.78 12.25
N LYS A 46 -7.31 -6.07 13.09
CA LYS A 46 -8.76 -5.96 12.90
C LYS A 46 -9.01 -5.32 11.54
N THR A 47 -9.38 -6.13 10.55
CA THR A 47 -9.83 -5.64 9.26
C THR A 47 -11.08 -4.80 9.47
N ASN A 48 -11.03 -3.56 8.99
CA ASN A 48 -12.21 -2.69 8.95
C ASN A 48 -12.78 -2.68 7.53
N ASP A 49 -13.97 -2.10 7.39
CA ASP A 49 -14.68 -2.04 6.11
C ASP A 49 -13.88 -1.33 5.02
N ALA A 50 -13.08 -0.31 5.37
CA ALA A 50 -12.25 0.41 4.40
C ALA A 50 -11.08 -0.45 3.88
N PHE A 51 -10.40 -1.21 4.74
CA PHE A 51 -9.37 -2.17 4.31
C PHE A 51 -9.97 -3.29 3.47
N THR A 52 -11.17 -3.75 3.84
CA THR A 52 -11.91 -4.78 3.10
C THR A 52 -12.30 -4.29 1.71
N ALA A 53 -12.84 -3.07 1.61
CA ALA A 53 -13.20 -2.46 0.32
C ALA A 53 -11.98 -2.29 -0.60
N GLY A 54 -10.83 -1.86 -0.05
CA GLY A 54 -9.58 -1.78 -0.81
C GLY A 54 -9.12 -3.14 -1.34
N SER A 55 -9.16 -4.17 -0.49
CA SER A 55 -8.77 -5.54 -0.86
C SER A 55 -9.72 -6.17 -1.88
N LEU A 56 -11.03 -5.91 -1.76
CA LEU A 56 -12.03 -6.34 -2.74
C LEU A 56 -11.79 -5.68 -4.10
N LEU A 57 -11.59 -4.35 -4.12
CA LEU A 57 -11.28 -3.61 -5.34
C LEU A 57 -10.01 -4.13 -6.02
N HIS A 58 -8.92 -4.31 -5.25
CA HIS A 58 -7.68 -4.89 -5.75
C HIS A 58 -7.91 -6.25 -6.39
N CYS A 59 -8.65 -7.14 -5.73
CA CYS A 59 -9.00 -8.45 -6.29
C CYS A 59 -9.84 -8.32 -7.56
N MET A 60 -10.85 -7.45 -7.59
CA MET A 60 -11.72 -7.24 -8.76
C MET A 60 -10.97 -6.70 -9.97
N VAL A 61 -9.97 -5.85 -9.76
CA VAL A 61 -9.16 -5.28 -10.84
C VAL A 61 -8.06 -6.23 -11.26
N LEU A 62 -7.28 -6.76 -10.32
CA LEU A 62 -6.01 -7.44 -10.59
C LEU A 62 -6.17 -8.96 -10.74
N GLU A 63 -7.08 -9.56 -9.97
CA GLU A 63 -7.30 -11.01 -9.94
C GLU A 63 -8.80 -11.35 -10.13
N PRO A 64 -9.46 -10.97 -11.25
CA PRO A 64 -10.91 -11.12 -11.40
C PRO A 64 -11.43 -12.56 -11.23
N SER A 65 -10.62 -13.55 -11.60
CA SER A 65 -10.96 -14.98 -11.45
C SER A 65 -10.99 -15.44 -9.99
N GLU A 66 -10.33 -14.72 -9.09
CA GLU A 66 -10.21 -15.05 -7.66
C GLU A 66 -11.30 -14.39 -6.81
N VAL A 67 -12.13 -13.50 -7.41
CA VAL A 67 -13.13 -12.76 -6.64
C VAL A 67 -14.17 -13.70 -6.02
N SER A 68 -14.66 -14.68 -6.79
CA SER A 68 -15.70 -15.61 -6.31
C SER A 68 -15.19 -16.66 -5.32
N SER A 69 -13.88 -16.93 -5.31
CA SER A 69 -13.24 -17.83 -4.34
C SER A 69 -12.90 -17.12 -3.02
N ARG A 70 -12.69 -15.79 -3.05
CA ARG A 70 -12.28 -15.01 -1.87
C ARG A 70 -13.41 -14.19 -1.24
N TYR A 71 -14.43 -13.81 -2.01
CA TYR A 71 -15.47 -12.89 -1.56
C TYR A 71 -16.87 -13.35 -1.91
N ARG A 72 -17.82 -13.05 -1.02
CA ARG A 72 -19.25 -13.29 -1.24
C ARG A 72 -20.07 -12.16 -0.63
N VAL A 73 -21.16 -11.79 -1.29
CA VAL A 73 -22.09 -10.80 -0.72
C VAL A 73 -22.90 -11.45 0.39
N LYS A 74 -22.94 -10.81 1.56
CA LYS A 74 -23.77 -11.26 2.68
C LYS A 74 -25.26 -11.14 2.34
N VAL A 75 -26.02 -12.19 2.59
CA VAL A 75 -27.46 -12.24 2.32
C VAL A 75 -28.27 -11.96 3.59
N ASN A 76 -27.79 -12.44 4.74
CA ASN A 76 -28.53 -12.34 6.00
C ASN A 76 -27.99 -11.25 6.91
N ARG A 77 -28.85 -10.77 7.82
CA ARG A 77 -28.41 -9.86 8.89
C ARG A 77 -27.59 -10.64 9.91
N GLY A 78 -26.38 -10.17 10.24
CA GLY A 78 -25.44 -10.89 11.11
C GLY A 78 -25.91 -11.13 12.55
N ASN A 79 -26.95 -10.43 13.02
CA ASN A 79 -27.56 -10.68 14.32
C ASN A 79 -28.66 -11.77 14.30
N THR A 80 -28.96 -12.36 13.14
CA THR A 80 -29.91 -13.46 13.00
C THR A 80 -29.21 -14.81 13.05
N LYS A 81 -29.95 -15.88 13.35
CA LYS A 81 -29.41 -17.25 13.33
C LYS A 81 -28.83 -17.59 11.95
N ALA A 82 -29.58 -17.31 10.89
CA ALA A 82 -29.14 -17.51 9.50
C ALA A 82 -27.87 -16.71 9.15
N GLY A 83 -27.74 -15.48 9.64
CA GLY A 83 -26.53 -14.68 9.41
C GLY A 83 -25.30 -15.17 10.18
N LYS A 84 -25.48 -15.79 11.34
CA LYS A 84 -24.38 -16.45 12.06
C LYS A 84 -23.93 -17.71 11.33
N GLU A 85 -24.88 -18.54 10.90
CA GLU A 85 -24.62 -19.76 10.11
C GLU A 85 -23.92 -19.41 8.77
N GLU A 86 -24.33 -18.32 8.10
CA GLU A 86 -23.68 -17.82 6.89
C GLU A 86 -22.23 -17.40 7.14
N ALA A 87 -21.97 -16.67 8.24
CA ALA A 87 -20.63 -16.23 8.61
C ALA A 87 -19.71 -17.40 8.99
N GLU A 88 -20.21 -18.38 9.73
CA GLU A 88 -19.49 -19.61 10.07
C GLU A 88 -19.10 -20.38 8.81
N LYS A 89 -20.06 -20.62 7.90
CA LYS A 89 -19.78 -21.29 6.63
C LYS A 89 -18.78 -20.52 5.76
N ALA A 90 -18.91 -19.20 5.69
CA ALA A 90 -17.97 -18.38 4.94
C ALA A 90 -16.54 -18.47 5.52
N ALA A 91 -16.41 -18.49 6.85
CA ALA A 91 -15.12 -18.69 7.50
C ALA A 91 -14.53 -20.09 7.22
N GLU A 92 -15.34 -21.14 7.21
CA GLU A 92 -14.92 -22.50 6.82
C GLU A 92 -14.47 -22.57 5.35
N ASP A 93 -15.19 -21.87 4.46
CA ASP A 93 -14.85 -21.76 3.04
C ASP A 93 -13.61 -20.87 2.79
N GLY A 94 -13.11 -20.14 3.81
CA GLY A 94 -12.06 -19.12 3.64
C GLY A 94 -12.52 -17.89 2.85
N VAL A 95 -13.83 -17.64 2.80
CA VAL A 95 -14.49 -16.58 2.03
C VAL A 95 -14.82 -15.39 2.94
N GLN A 96 -14.44 -14.20 2.51
CA GLN A 96 -14.80 -12.96 3.20
C GLN A 96 -16.18 -12.44 2.76
N LEU A 97 -17.08 -12.24 3.72
CA LEU A 97 -18.38 -11.65 3.47
C LEU A 97 -18.31 -10.13 3.38
N VAL A 98 -18.94 -9.55 2.35
CA VAL A 98 -19.03 -8.08 2.15
C VAL A 98 -20.49 -7.63 2.01
N SER A 99 -20.76 -6.34 2.24
CA SER A 99 -22.11 -5.79 2.00
C SER A 99 -22.41 -5.65 0.51
N GLN A 100 -23.70 -5.66 0.16
CA GLN A 100 -24.17 -5.38 -1.20
C GLN A 100 -23.65 -4.03 -1.70
N ASP A 101 -23.77 -2.98 -0.87
CA ASP A 101 -23.30 -1.63 -1.19
C ASP A 101 -21.79 -1.55 -1.46
N MET A 102 -20.99 -2.26 -0.67
CA MET A 102 -19.54 -2.35 -0.89
C MET A 102 -19.23 -3.08 -2.20
N TRP A 103 -19.94 -4.18 -2.48
CA TRP A 103 -19.77 -4.94 -3.71
C TRP A 103 -20.09 -4.10 -4.94
N GLU A 104 -21.24 -3.41 -4.94
CA GLU A 104 -21.68 -2.53 -6.04
C GLU A 104 -20.71 -1.38 -6.25
N THR A 105 -20.30 -0.69 -5.17
CA THR A 105 -19.32 0.40 -5.23
C THR A 105 -17.98 -0.08 -5.79
N CYS A 106 -17.43 -1.19 -5.26
CA CYS A 106 -16.16 -1.73 -5.73
C CYS A 106 -16.24 -2.24 -7.17
N SER A 107 -17.37 -2.81 -7.59
CA SER A 107 -17.58 -3.25 -8.97
C SER A 107 -17.56 -2.05 -9.93
N ALA A 108 -18.24 -0.95 -9.58
CA ALA A 108 -18.26 0.25 -10.42
C ALA A 108 -16.89 0.93 -10.53
N MET A 109 -16.13 0.95 -9.42
CA MET A 109 -14.74 1.40 -9.40
C MET A 109 -13.84 0.49 -10.24
N ALA A 110 -13.98 -0.83 -10.12
CA ALA A 110 -13.20 -1.81 -10.87
C ALA A 110 -13.46 -1.67 -12.38
N ASP A 111 -14.72 -1.52 -12.79
CA ASP A 111 -15.11 -1.26 -14.17
C ASP A 111 -14.44 0.03 -14.71
N ALA A 112 -14.39 1.09 -13.90
CA ALA A 112 -13.71 2.33 -14.28
C ALA A 112 -12.19 2.15 -14.41
N ALA A 113 -11.57 1.43 -13.48
CA ALA A 113 -10.14 1.10 -13.52
C ALA A 113 -9.79 0.26 -14.75
N LEU A 114 -10.57 -0.78 -15.05
CA LEU A 114 -10.36 -1.68 -16.19
C LEU A 114 -10.58 -1.00 -17.54
N ARG A 115 -11.41 0.05 -17.60
CA ARG A 115 -11.55 0.92 -18.79
C ARG A 115 -10.33 1.83 -19.01
N HIS A 116 -9.53 2.11 -17.98
CA HIS A 116 -8.36 2.96 -18.13
C HIS A 116 -7.33 2.30 -19.08
N PRO A 117 -6.77 3.04 -20.05
CA PRO A 117 -5.88 2.46 -21.07
C PRO A 117 -4.71 1.64 -20.49
N VAL A 118 -4.11 2.09 -19.38
CA VAL A 118 -3.02 1.36 -18.70
C VAL A 118 -3.47 -0.03 -18.23
N MET A 119 -4.62 -0.15 -17.57
CA MET A 119 -5.12 -1.46 -17.11
C MET A 119 -5.60 -2.31 -18.26
N ARG A 120 -6.29 -1.71 -19.24
CA ARG A 120 -6.71 -2.44 -20.44
C ARG A 120 -5.50 -3.06 -21.15
N SER A 121 -4.41 -2.32 -21.29
CA SER A 121 -3.16 -2.83 -21.85
C SER A 121 -2.51 -3.87 -20.94
N ALA A 122 -2.52 -3.67 -19.62
CA ALA A 122 -1.96 -4.62 -18.67
C ALA A 122 -2.63 -6.00 -18.75
N HIS A 123 -3.96 -6.05 -18.75
CA HIS A 123 -4.70 -7.32 -18.88
C HIS A 123 -4.54 -7.98 -20.24
N ALA A 124 -4.28 -7.21 -21.30
CA ALA A 124 -4.07 -7.72 -22.64
C ALA A 124 -2.63 -8.21 -22.91
N ALA A 125 -1.66 -7.86 -22.05
CA ALA A 125 -0.23 -8.13 -22.29
C ALA A 125 0.15 -9.62 -22.15
N GLY A 126 -0.63 -10.41 -21.41
CA GLY A 126 -0.39 -11.84 -21.20
C GLY A 126 0.70 -12.19 -20.19
N ASP A 127 1.44 -11.20 -19.68
CA ASP A 127 2.50 -11.36 -18.67
C ASP A 127 2.21 -10.65 -17.34
N LEU A 128 0.94 -10.24 -17.11
CA LEU A 128 0.50 -9.59 -15.89
C LEU A 128 0.74 -10.49 -14.66
N ARG A 129 1.63 -10.04 -13.77
CA ARG A 129 1.92 -10.67 -12.48
C ARG A 129 1.42 -9.78 -11.35
N THR A 130 0.50 -10.29 -10.55
CA THR A 130 -0.14 -9.53 -9.47
C THR A 130 0.38 -9.93 -8.11
N GLU A 131 0.27 -9.03 -7.13
CA GLU A 131 0.52 -9.29 -5.71
C GLU A 131 1.92 -9.88 -5.45
N GLN A 132 2.93 -9.34 -6.14
CA GLN A 132 4.30 -9.84 -6.06
C GLN A 132 5.02 -9.25 -4.86
N SER A 133 5.41 -10.09 -3.91
CA SER A 133 6.25 -9.71 -2.79
C SER A 133 7.72 -9.68 -3.21
N VAL A 134 8.41 -8.61 -2.86
CA VAL A 134 9.83 -8.42 -3.10
C VAL A 134 10.54 -8.25 -1.77
N TYR A 135 11.60 -9.03 -1.57
CA TYR A 135 12.42 -9.03 -0.36
C TYR A 135 13.87 -8.80 -0.73
N TRP A 136 14.53 -7.89 -0.04
CA TRP A 136 15.94 -7.60 -0.27
C TRP A 136 16.59 -7.09 1.02
N THR A 137 17.85 -6.67 0.92
CA THR A 137 18.56 -6.08 2.05
C THR A 137 19.22 -4.77 1.65
N GLU A 138 19.15 -3.78 2.53
CA GLU A 138 19.85 -2.50 2.42
C GLU A 138 21.05 -2.46 3.38
N ARG A 139 21.87 -1.39 3.28
CA ARG A 139 23.03 -1.14 4.16
C ARG A 139 24.01 -2.32 4.21
N GLY A 140 24.40 -2.83 3.04
CA GLY A 140 25.37 -3.92 2.93
C GLY A 140 24.87 -5.28 3.44
N GLY A 141 23.56 -5.45 3.64
CA GLY A 141 22.97 -6.74 4.06
C GLY A 141 22.34 -6.72 5.45
N THR A 142 22.48 -5.64 6.22
CA THR A 142 22.07 -5.62 7.63
C THR A 142 20.61 -5.23 7.84
N VAL A 143 19.99 -4.55 6.87
CA VAL A 143 18.61 -4.08 6.99
C VAL A 143 17.71 -4.92 6.08
N PRO A 144 16.89 -5.84 6.62
CA PRO A 144 15.92 -6.59 5.81
C PRO A 144 14.80 -5.67 5.34
N CYS A 145 14.43 -5.79 4.07
CA CYS A 145 13.47 -4.91 3.39
C CYS A 145 12.38 -5.73 2.70
N LYS A 146 11.18 -5.15 2.63
CA LYS A 146 10.04 -5.74 1.91
C LYS A 146 9.19 -4.71 1.20
N ALA A 147 8.58 -5.15 0.10
CA ALA A 147 7.54 -4.46 -0.64
C ALA A 147 6.59 -5.50 -1.25
N ARG A 148 5.32 -5.14 -1.47
CA ARG A 148 4.37 -5.97 -2.21
C ARG A 148 3.77 -5.11 -3.31
N VAL A 149 4.03 -5.51 -4.56
CA VAL A 149 3.66 -4.79 -5.77
C VAL A 149 2.32 -5.32 -6.27
N ASP A 150 1.35 -4.42 -6.46
CA ASP A 150 0.01 -4.78 -6.92
C ASP A 150 0.06 -5.45 -8.30
N ALA A 151 0.79 -4.87 -9.26
CA ALA A 151 1.00 -5.46 -10.58
C ALA A 151 2.37 -5.17 -11.19
N LEU A 152 2.92 -6.16 -11.90
CA LEU A 152 4.06 -6.07 -12.80
C LEU A 152 3.66 -6.57 -14.18
N VAL A 153 3.94 -5.78 -15.21
CA VAL A 153 3.49 -6.09 -16.58
C VAL A 153 4.34 -5.37 -17.63
N THR A 154 4.53 -5.97 -18.80
CA THR A 154 5.19 -5.31 -19.92
C THR A 154 4.17 -4.55 -20.75
N LEU A 155 4.19 -3.21 -20.66
CA LEU A 155 3.30 -2.37 -21.45
C LEU A 155 3.84 -2.21 -22.88
N PRO A 156 2.98 -2.32 -23.93
CA PRO A 156 3.41 -2.16 -25.32
C PRO A 156 4.13 -0.83 -25.57
N ASN A 157 5.28 -0.89 -26.25
CA ASN A 157 6.12 0.27 -26.59
C ASN A 157 6.67 1.06 -25.40
N TYR A 158 6.55 0.54 -24.17
CA TYR A 158 7.00 1.23 -22.96
C TYR A 158 7.97 0.38 -22.12
N GLY A 159 7.70 -0.92 -22.01
CA GLY A 159 8.52 -1.89 -21.28
C GLY A 159 7.89 -2.31 -19.95
N LEU A 160 8.67 -3.01 -19.12
CA LEU A 160 8.22 -3.52 -17.83
C LEU A 160 7.86 -2.37 -16.88
N CYS A 161 6.63 -2.38 -16.37
CA CYS A 161 6.10 -1.40 -15.44
C CYS A 161 5.63 -2.07 -14.15
N ALA A 162 5.76 -1.35 -13.04
CA ALA A 162 4.99 -1.62 -11.84
C ALA A 162 3.77 -0.69 -11.81
N ILE A 163 2.61 -1.22 -11.43
CA ILE A 163 1.37 -0.45 -11.26
C ILE A 163 0.89 -0.64 -9.83
N ASP A 164 0.45 0.43 -9.19
CA ASP A 164 -0.15 0.44 -7.85
C ASP A 164 -1.53 1.14 -7.91
N LEU A 165 -2.55 0.47 -7.40
CA LEU A 165 -3.94 0.91 -7.46
C LEU A 165 -4.32 1.68 -6.19
N LYS A 166 -4.65 2.96 -6.37
CA LYS A 166 -5.05 3.86 -5.30
C LYS A 166 -6.52 4.25 -5.43
N THR A 167 -7.20 4.35 -4.29
CA THR A 167 -8.53 4.96 -4.22
C THR A 167 -8.41 6.40 -3.73
N THR A 168 -9.20 7.31 -4.29
CA THR A 168 -9.19 8.73 -3.91
C THR A 168 -10.61 9.28 -3.81
N ARG A 169 -10.78 10.41 -3.12
CA ARG A 169 -12.05 11.17 -3.16
C ARG A 169 -12.08 12.18 -4.30
N ASP A 170 -10.91 12.55 -4.81
CA ASP A 170 -10.72 13.58 -5.81
C ASP A 170 -9.52 13.19 -6.67
N ALA A 171 -9.76 12.92 -7.96
CA ALA A 171 -8.74 12.56 -8.93
C ALA A 171 -8.22 13.77 -9.73
N SER A 172 -8.54 15.01 -9.33
CA SER A 172 -7.89 16.19 -9.89
C SER A 172 -6.39 16.18 -9.63
N LEU A 173 -5.63 16.76 -10.55
CA LEU A 173 -4.16 16.76 -10.47
C LEU A 173 -3.65 17.41 -9.18
N ALA A 174 -4.25 18.51 -8.75
CA ALA A 174 -3.87 19.20 -7.50
C ALA A 174 -4.12 18.33 -6.24
N ALA A 175 -5.22 17.58 -6.21
CA ALA A 175 -5.50 16.66 -5.10
C ALA A 175 -4.55 15.46 -5.10
N ILE A 176 -4.21 14.94 -6.29
CA ILE A 176 -3.22 13.87 -6.45
C ILE A 176 -1.84 14.34 -6.00
N GLU A 177 -1.37 15.50 -6.44
CA GLU A 177 -0.07 16.08 -6.02
C GLU A 177 0.03 16.18 -4.49
N LYS A 178 -1.02 16.70 -3.84
CA LYS A 178 -1.07 16.74 -2.37
C LYS A 178 -1.01 15.35 -1.75
N SER A 179 -1.70 14.38 -2.35
CA SER A 179 -1.73 12.99 -1.89
C SER A 179 -0.37 12.30 -2.03
N LEU A 180 0.38 12.61 -3.11
CA LEU A 180 1.72 12.07 -3.34
C LEU A 180 2.69 12.37 -2.18
N TYR A 181 2.61 13.60 -1.65
CA TYR A 181 3.38 14.00 -0.48
C TYR A 181 2.77 13.45 0.82
N THR A 182 1.48 13.71 1.06
CA THR A 182 0.80 13.38 2.32
C THR A 182 0.90 11.90 2.68
N TYR A 183 0.79 11.01 1.69
CA TYR A 183 0.83 9.56 1.92
C TYR A 183 2.19 8.93 1.58
N GLY A 184 3.20 9.74 1.21
CA GLY A 184 4.53 9.24 0.88
C GLY A 184 4.58 8.34 -0.35
N TYR A 185 3.75 8.58 -1.37
CA TYR A 185 3.73 7.76 -2.59
C TYR A 185 5.00 7.92 -3.43
N HIS A 186 5.64 9.09 -3.40
CA HIS A 186 6.97 9.29 -3.99
C HIS A 186 8.01 8.35 -3.35
N ARG A 187 8.01 8.23 -2.01
CA ARG A 187 8.82 7.25 -1.26
C ARG A 187 8.45 5.82 -1.61
N GLN A 188 7.16 5.51 -1.73
CA GLN A 188 6.69 4.18 -2.12
C GLN A 188 7.26 3.76 -3.48
N ALA A 189 7.13 4.61 -4.50
CA ALA A 189 7.64 4.35 -5.85
C ALA A 189 9.15 4.09 -5.83
N ALA A 190 9.94 4.96 -5.20
CA ALA A 190 11.39 4.79 -5.10
C ALA A 190 11.77 3.51 -4.33
N TRP A 191 11.08 3.21 -3.23
CA TRP A 191 11.31 2.00 -2.43
C TRP A 191 11.04 0.72 -3.22
N TYR A 192 9.94 0.68 -3.96
CA TYR A 192 9.53 -0.49 -4.73
C TYR A 192 10.48 -0.70 -5.92
N LEU A 193 10.85 0.38 -6.63
CA LEU A 193 11.84 0.32 -7.71
C LEU A 193 13.20 -0.21 -7.24
N ARG A 194 13.65 0.17 -6.03
CA ARG A 194 14.88 -0.37 -5.43
C ARG A 194 14.79 -1.87 -5.17
N GLY A 195 13.69 -2.33 -4.57
CA GLY A 195 13.46 -3.75 -4.33
C GLY A 195 13.42 -4.55 -5.63
N LEU A 196 12.67 -4.06 -6.62
CA LEU A 196 12.54 -4.69 -7.93
C LEU A 196 13.90 -4.79 -8.65
N ARG A 197 14.67 -3.70 -8.68
CA ARG A 197 16.04 -3.72 -9.23
C ARG A 197 16.94 -4.71 -8.49
N SER A 198 16.84 -4.77 -7.17
CA SER A 198 17.62 -5.72 -6.36
C SER A 198 17.28 -7.18 -6.72
N ALA A 199 16.06 -7.44 -7.16
CA ALA A 199 15.60 -8.75 -7.66
C ALA A 199 15.84 -8.96 -9.17
N GLY A 200 16.66 -8.12 -9.81
CA GLY A 200 17.01 -8.24 -11.23
C GLY A 200 15.91 -7.76 -12.19
N MET A 201 14.92 -7.01 -11.71
CA MET A 201 13.82 -6.51 -12.54
C MET A 201 14.13 -5.07 -13.00
N GLU A 202 14.36 -4.91 -14.30
CA GLU A 202 14.57 -3.61 -14.94
C GLU A 202 13.22 -2.92 -15.24
N VAL A 203 12.62 -2.38 -14.19
CA VAL A 203 11.33 -1.69 -14.25
C VAL A 203 11.51 -0.25 -14.73
N ARG A 204 10.80 0.11 -15.81
CA ARG A 204 10.87 1.41 -16.49
C ARG A 204 10.15 2.52 -15.75
N ALA A 205 9.01 2.21 -15.13
CA ALA A 205 8.23 3.19 -14.37
C ALA A 205 7.42 2.51 -13.26
N PHE A 206 7.11 3.31 -12.24
CA PHE A 206 6.17 2.98 -11.19
C PHE A 206 4.92 3.86 -11.34
N LEU A 207 3.84 3.27 -11.84
CA LEU A 207 2.62 3.98 -12.17
C LEU A 207 1.61 3.86 -11.02
N PHE A 208 1.12 4.99 -10.53
CA PHE A 208 -0.06 5.00 -9.68
C PHE A 208 -1.30 5.15 -10.54
N LEU A 209 -2.27 4.27 -10.36
CA LEU A 209 -3.61 4.44 -10.92
C LEU A 209 -4.58 4.84 -9.81
N PHE A 210 -5.03 6.09 -9.84
CA PHE A 210 -6.05 6.59 -8.93
C PHE A 210 -7.44 6.32 -9.49
N VAL A 211 -8.35 5.87 -8.63
CA VAL A 211 -9.78 5.68 -8.93
C VAL A 211 -10.59 6.42 -7.88
N GLU A 212 -11.51 7.28 -8.29
CA GLU A 212 -12.43 7.94 -7.36
C GLU A 212 -13.37 6.95 -6.69
N LYS A 213 -13.68 7.19 -5.41
CA LYS A 213 -14.60 6.38 -4.60
C LYS A 213 -16.07 6.65 -4.87
N GLU A 214 -16.39 7.75 -5.55
CA GLU A 214 -17.76 8.19 -5.80
C GLU A 214 -17.97 8.39 -7.32
N PRO A 215 -19.22 8.27 -7.83
CA PRO A 215 -19.53 8.57 -9.22
C PRO A 215 -19.04 9.97 -9.63
N PRO A 216 -18.46 10.12 -10.84
CA PRO A 216 -18.47 9.16 -11.95
C PRO A 216 -17.27 8.19 -11.96
N TYR A 217 -16.61 7.98 -10.83
CA TYR A 217 -15.48 7.05 -10.66
C TYR A 217 -14.31 7.36 -11.61
N LEU A 218 -13.91 8.64 -11.69
CA LEU A 218 -12.85 9.04 -12.61
C LEU A 218 -11.52 8.38 -12.25
N THR A 219 -10.71 8.17 -13.28
CA THR A 219 -9.40 7.53 -13.14
C THR A 219 -8.29 8.40 -13.71
N VAL A 220 -7.15 8.41 -13.01
CA VAL A 220 -5.94 9.11 -13.44
C VAL A 220 -4.73 8.23 -13.15
N ALA A 221 -3.93 7.95 -14.18
CA ALA A 221 -2.62 7.34 -14.01
C ALA A 221 -1.52 8.39 -13.98
N THR A 222 -0.55 8.24 -13.07
CA THR A 222 0.60 9.14 -12.93
C THR A 222 1.87 8.39 -12.58
N ASN A 223 3.01 8.99 -12.95
CA ASN A 223 4.34 8.58 -12.51
C ASN A 223 4.95 9.69 -11.65
N ILE A 224 5.95 9.35 -10.84
CA ILE A 224 6.65 10.30 -9.98
C ILE A 224 7.76 11.01 -10.75
N SER A 225 7.83 12.33 -10.64
CA SER A 225 8.88 13.14 -11.26
C SER A 225 10.27 12.86 -10.65
N GLU A 226 11.32 13.18 -11.40
CA GLU A 226 12.71 12.98 -10.95
C GLU A 226 13.00 13.69 -9.61
N GLY A 227 12.63 14.97 -9.48
CA GLY A 227 12.85 15.71 -8.22
C GLY A 227 12.11 15.12 -7.01
N ALA A 228 10.93 14.52 -7.21
CA ALA A 228 10.23 13.81 -6.13
C ALA A 228 10.89 12.45 -5.80
N GLN A 229 11.52 11.81 -6.78
CA GLN A 229 12.33 10.61 -6.55
C GLN A 229 13.62 10.94 -5.78
N GLU A 230 14.28 12.07 -6.05
CA GLU A 230 15.45 12.51 -5.29
C GLU A 230 15.13 12.70 -3.80
N LEU A 231 14.06 13.46 -3.50
CA LEU A 231 13.57 13.62 -2.12
C LEU A 231 13.28 12.26 -1.46
N ALA A 232 12.61 11.35 -2.18
CA ALA A 232 12.32 10.01 -1.69
C ALA A 232 13.59 9.23 -1.35
N LEU A 233 14.65 9.32 -2.16
CA LEU A 233 15.90 8.62 -1.90
C LEU A 233 16.58 9.15 -0.63
N ASP A 234 16.51 10.45 -0.37
CA ASP A 234 17.05 11.06 0.84
C ASP A 234 16.28 10.58 2.09
N GLU A 235 14.94 10.59 2.05
CA GLU A 235 14.10 10.05 3.11
C GLU A 235 14.39 8.56 3.39
N ILE A 236 14.53 7.76 2.32
CA ILE A 236 14.81 6.33 2.42
C ILE A 236 16.17 6.10 3.10
N ARG A 237 17.22 6.84 2.70
CA ARG A 237 18.55 6.70 3.33
C ARG A 237 18.47 6.96 4.83
N ASN A 238 17.85 8.07 5.23
CA ASN A 238 17.67 8.40 6.64
C ASN A 238 16.88 7.33 7.40
N CYS A 239 15.82 6.79 6.79
CA CYS A 239 15.01 5.72 7.39
C CYS A 239 15.81 4.42 7.55
N VAL A 240 16.58 4.02 6.54
CA VAL A 240 17.41 2.81 6.58
C VAL A 240 18.46 2.91 7.68
N ASP A 241 19.15 4.05 7.79
CA ASP A 241 20.16 4.27 8.82
C ASP A 241 19.56 4.30 10.22
N THR A 242 18.48 5.07 10.42
CA THR A 242 17.77 5.13 11.71
C THR A 242 17.26 3.77 12.13
N PHE A 243 16.68 3.00 11.20
CA PHE A 243 16.20 1.65 11.49
C PHE A 243 17.36 0.72 11.89
N ALA A 244 18.50 0.80 11.21
CA ALA A 244 19.67 0.00 11.53
C ALA A 244 20.21 0.32 12.94
N ASP A 245 20.27 1.60 13.31
CA ASP A 245 20.75 2.04 14.61
C ASP A 245 19.78 1.65 15.75
N CYS A 246 18.47 1.74 15.50
CA CYS A 246 17.45 1.27 16.46
C CYS A 246 17.51 -0.25 16.65
N MET A 247 17.69 -1.01 15.57
CA MET A 247 17.86 -2.47 15.63
C MET A 247 19.13 -2.87 16.37
N ALA A 248 20.25 -2.15 16.17
CA ALA A 248 21.52 -2.45 16.80
C ALA A 248 21.55 -2.06 18.30
N SER A 249 20.99 -0.91 18.66
CA SER A 249 20.98 -0.42 20.04
C SER A 249 19.84 -1.00 20.89
N GLY A 250 18.75 -1.45 20.26
CA GLY A 250 17.50 -1.80 20.94
C GLY A 250 16.71 -0.58 21.44
N ILE A 251 17.20 0.64 21.18
CA ILE A 251 16.58 1.89 21.60
C ILE A 251 15.71 2.42 20.46
N TRP A 252 14.46 2.74 20.79
CA TRP A 252 13.47 3.27 19.83
C TRP A 252 12.95 4.60 20.35
N PRO A 253 13.65 5.73 20.07
CA PRO A 253 13.29 7.03 20.60
C PRO A 253 11.84 7.46 20.27
N GLY A 254 11.22 8.15 21.23
CA GLY A 254 9.95 8.85 21.02
C GLY A 254 10.18 10.27 20.47
N TYR A 255 9.24 11.18 20.75
CA TYR A 255 9.34 12.57 20.29
C TYR A 255 10.34 13.43 21.07
N THR A 256 10.61 13.08 22.34
CA THR A 256 11.52 13.81 23.21
C THR A 256 12.05 12.88 24.31
N GLU A 257 13.25 13.18 24.81
CA GLU A 257 13.82 12.57 26.00
C GLU A 257 13.45 13.33 27.29
N SER A 258 12.97 14.58 27.15
CA SER A 258 12.57 15.40 28.29
C SER A 258 11.19 14.97 28.82
N PRO A 259 11.00 14.82 30.14
CA PRO A 259 9.70 14.48 30.71
C PRO A 259 8.65 15.58 30.51
N VAL A 260 9.09 16.85 30.39
CA VAL A 260 8.23 18.00 30.16
C VAL A 260 8.92 18.92 29.16
N ILE A 261 8.19 19.38 28.14
CA ILE A 261 8.64 20.39 27.19
C ILE A 261 7.66 21.56 27.24
N GLU A 262 8.20 22.77 27.23
CA GLU A 262 7.40 23.98 27.02
C GLU A 262 7.17 24.15 25.52
N LEU A 263 5.92 24.39 25.13
CA LEU A 263 5.53 24.61 23.74
C LEU A 263 4.87 25.98 23.61
N ASP A 264 5.23 26.68 22.54
CA ASP A 264 4.56 27.91 22.14
C ASP A 264 3.41 27.60 21.18
N LEU A 265 2.46 28.54 21.05
CA LEU A 265 1.43 28.49 20.03
C LEU A 265 2.05 28.60 18.63
N PRO A 266 1.46 27.95 17.61
CA PRO A 266 1.93 28.11 16.25
C PRO A 266 1.82 29.57 15.80
N ALA A 267 2.77 30.04 15.00
CA ALA A 267 2.91 31.45 14.63
C ALA A 267 1.63 32.10 14.05
N TRP A 268 0.75 31.32 13.42
CA TRP A 268 -0.53 31.80 12.88
C TRP A 268 -1.55 32.19 13.96
N ALA A 269 -1.45 31.67 15.19
CA ALA A 269 -2.38 31.96 16.28
C ALA A 269 -2.26 33.40 16.79
N TYR A 270 -1.03 33.93 16.83
CA TYR A 270 -0.76 35.31 17.23
C TYR A 270 -1.24 36.35 16.21
N LYS A 271 -1.36 35.96 14.94
CA LYS A 271 -1.82 36.85 13.85
C LYS A 271 -3.33 37.05 13.81
N ARG A 272 -4.12 36.27 14.56
CA ARG A 272 -5.59 36.38 14.58
C ARG A 272 -6.11 37.54 15.45
N ASN A 273 -5.22 38.13 16.26
CA ASN A 273 -5.52 39.19 17.22
C ASN A 273 -4.85 40.55 16.88
N GLN A 274 -4.35 40.71 15.65
CA GLN A 274 -3.92 41.99 15.08
C GLN A 274 -4.86 42.36 13.93
#